data_AF-A0A353M2K3-F1
#
_entry.id   AF-A0A353M2K3-F1
#
_cell.length_a   1.000
_cell.length_b   1.000
_cell.length_c   1.000
_cell.angle_alpha   90.00
_cell.angle_beta   90.00
_cell.angle_gamma   90.00
#
_symmetry.space_group_name_H-M   'P 1'
#
loop_
_entity.id
_entity.type
_entity.pdbx_description
1 polymer ?
#
loop_
_entity_poly.entity_id
_entity_poly.type
_entity_poly.pdbx_seq_one_letter_code
_entity_poly.pdbx_strand_id
1 'polypeptide(L)' 'VAGLATTLGSGAMTNSIAEVVDADVILVAGSNTTETHPVIGAQIRQAINKGARLIVADPRETALAEEA' A
#
# COMPACT_ATOMS: atom_id res chain seq x y z
N VAL A 1 4.65 -5.03 15.27
CA VAL A 1 5.82 -4.16 14.96
C VAL A 1 6.06 -3.20 16.11
N ALA A 2 7.31 -3.09 16.62
CA ALA A 2 7.61 -2.27 17.80
C ALA A 2 7.32 -0.78 17.61
N GLY A 3 7.66 -0.21 16.45
CA GLY A 3 7.40 1.21 16.16
C GLY A 3 5.92 1.60 16.26
N LEU A 4 5.03 0.78 15.70
CA LEU A 4 3.59 1.05 15.75
C LEU A 4 3.01 0.93 17.16
N ALA A 5 3.46 -0.06 17.94
CA ALA A 5 3.01 -0.24 19.32
C ALA A 5 3.44 0.94 20.20
N THR A 6 4.66 1.47 20.01
CA THR A 6 5.13 2.65 20.73
C THR A 6 4.34 3.92 20.37
N THR A 7 3.96 4.08 19.10
CA THR A 7 3.27 5.30 18.63
C THR A 7 1.76 5.27 18.83
N LEU A 8 1.10 4.12 18.61
CA LEU A 8 -0.36 3.97 18.56
C LEU A 8 -0.92 2.90 19.52
N GLY A 9 -0.08 2.25 20.34
CA GLY A 9 -0.51 1.27 21.35
C GLY A 9 -0.78 -0.14 20.83
N SER A 10 -0.72 -0.38 19.51
CA SER A 10 -0.90 -1.71 18.91
C SER A 10 0.12 -1.97 17.79
N GLY A 11 0.50 -3.23 17.62
CA GLY A 11 1.37 -3.67 16.52
C GLY A 11 0.64 -4.08 15.25
N ALA A 12 -0.69 -4.04 15.23
CA ALA A 12 -1.55 -4.42 14.11
C ALA A 12 -1.80 -3.28 13.13
N MET A 13 -2.13 -3.59 11.88
CA MET A 13 -2.48 -2.59 10.86
C MET A 13 -3.65 -1.70 11.33
N THR A 14 -3.58 -0.41 11.02
CA THR A 14 -4.52 0.61 11.54
C THR A 14 -5.88 0.62 10.85
N ASN A 15 -5.93 0.19 9.59
CA ASN A 15 -7.12 0.21 8.74
C ASN A 15 -7.41 -1.17 8.15
N SER A 16 -8.64 -1.36 7.67
CA SER A 16 -9.03 -2.59 6.99
C SER A 16 -8.45 -2.60 5.57
N ILE A 17 -8.11 -3.79 5.08
CA ILE A 17 -7.65 -3.97 3.68
C ILE A 17 -8.70 -3.45 2.69
N ALA A 18 -9.99 -3.63 3.00
CA ALA A 18 -11.08 -3.18 2.15
C ALA A 18 -11.12 -1.66 1.90
N GLU A 19 -10.50 -0.86 2.77
CA GLU A 19 -10.48 0.61 2.64
C GLU A 19 -9.46 1.08 1.59
N VAL A 20 -8.53 0.22 1.14
CA VAL A 20 -7.49 0.57 0.15
C VAL A 20 -8.09 1.09 -1.16
N VAL A 21 -9.23 0.54 -1.59
CA VAL A 21 -9.85 0.88 -2.87
C VAL A 21 -10.46 2.29 -2.90
N ASP A 22 -10.58 2.95 -1.75
CA ASP A 22 -11.21 4.26 -1.61
C ASP A 22 -10.19 5.35 -1.21
N ALA A 23 -8.90 5.02 -1.21
CA ALA A 23 -7.84 5.98 -0.92
C ALA A 23 -7.63 6.96 -2.10
N ASP A 24 -7.48 8.26 -1.80
CA ASP A 24 -7.14 9.28 -2.81
C ASP A 24 -5.65 9.28 -3.18
N VAL A 25 -4.80 8.84 -2.26
CA VAL A 25 -3.34 8.75 -2.43
C VAL A 25 -2.84 7.51 -1.69
N ILE A 26 -2.01 6.71 -2.37
CA ILE A 26 -1.39 5.51 -1.81
C ILE A 26 0.13 5.66 -1.87
N LEU A 27 0.78 5.57 -0.71
CA LEU A 27 2.23 5.48 -0.59
C LEU A 27 2.63 4.04 -0.30
N VAL A 28 3.34 3.41 -1.24
CA VAL A 28 3.95 2.09 -1.04
C VAL A 28 5.43 2.30 -0.76
N ALA A 29 5.86 2.08 0.48
CA ALA A 29 7.25 2.24 0.89
C ALA A 29 7.81 0.91 1.43
N GLY A 30 8.89 0.41 0.84
CA GLY A 30 9.56 -0.82 1.28
C GLY A 30 8.70 -2.09 1.19
N SER A 31 7.77 -2.16 0.23
CA SER A 31 6.89 -3.31 0.02
C SER A 31 6.77 -3.65 -1.46
N ASN A 32 6.90 -4.93 -1.79
CA ASN A 32 6.52 -5.47 -3.10
C ASN A 32 5.14 -6.11 -3.01
N THR A 33 4.11 -5.28 -2.87
CA THR A 33 2.75 -5.73 -2.55
C THR A 33 2.14 -6.62 -3.65
N THR A 34 2.47 -6.37 -4.92
CA THR A 34 1.98 -7.20 -6.04
C THR A 34 2.41 -8.66 -5.91
N GLU A 35 3.65 -8.92 -5.50
CA GLU A 35 4.16 -10.30 -5.33
C GLU A 35 3.77 -10.90 -3.98
N THR A 36 3.86 -10.12 -2.90
CA THR A 36 3.69 -10.63 -1.53
C THR A 36 2.22 -10.72 -1.11
N HIS A 37 1.36 -9.86 -1.66
CA HIS A 37 -0.07 -9.77 -1.34
C HIS A 37 -0.89 -9.45 -2.61
N PRO A 38 -0.99 -10.38 -3.58
CA PRO A 38 -1.53 -10.09 -4.90
C PRO A 38 -2.94 -9.48 -4.91
N VAL A 39 -3.79 -9.89 -3.96
CA VAL A 39 -5.15 -9.33 -3.81
C VAL A 39 -5.12 -7.86 -3.40
N ILE A 40 -4.22 -7.48 -2.49
CA ILE A 40 -4.04 -6.07 -2.09
C ILE A 40 -3.45 -5.28 -3.26
N GLY A 41 -2.50 -5.87 -4.01
CA GLY A 41 -1.99 -5.26 -5.24
C GLY A 41 -3.10 -4.97 -6.26
N ALA A 42 -4.05 -5.89 -6.45
CA ALA A 42 -5.21 -5.66 -7.30
C ALA A 42 -6.12 -4.53 -6.78
N GLN A 43 -6.31 -4.42 -5.46
CA GLN A 43 -7.08 -3.34 -4.85
C GLN A 43 -6.39 -1.97 -4.98
N ILE A 44 -5.06 -1.92 -4.88
CA ILE A 44 -4.28 -0.69 -5.16
C ILE A 44 -4.53 -0.26 -6.62
N ARG A 45 -4.45 -1.18 -7.59
CA ARG A 45 -4.77 -0.88 -9.00
C ARG A 45 -6.20 -0.40 -9.18
N GLN A 46 -7.15 -0.96 -8.43
CA GLN A 46 -8.52 -0.50 -8.44
C GLN A 46 -8.65 0.94 -7.95
N ALA A 47 -7.93 1.33 -6.89
CA ALA A 47 -7.89 2.71 -6.41
C ALA A 47 -7.29 3.65 -7.47
N ILE A 48 -6.19 3.27 -8.10
CA ILE A 48 -5.56 4.03 -9.19
C ILE A 48 -6.54 4.26 -10.34
N ASN A 49 -7.27 3.20 -10.75
CA ASN A 49 -8.29 3.30 -11.78
C ASN A 49 -9.47 4.21 -11.38
N LYS A 50 -9.72 4.42 -10.09
CA LYS A 50 -10.70 5.41 -9.58
C LYS A 50 -10.14 6.84 -9.48
N GLY A 51 -8.86 7.04 -9.77
CA GLY A 51 -8.19 8.35 -9.74
C GLY A 51 -7.23 8.56 -8.56
N ALA A 52 -6.95 7.52 -7.77
CA ALA A 52 -5.97 7.62 -6.70
C ALA A 52 -4.57 7.87 -7.26
N ARG A 53 -3.77 8.71 -6.60
CA ARG A 53 -2.36 8.87 -6.91
C ARG A 53 -1.54 7.77 -6.25
N LEU A 54 -0.67 7.11 -7.01
CA LEU A 54 0.29 6.14 -6.47
C LEU A 54 1.66 6.82 -6.31
N ILE A 55 2.32 6.56 -5.17
CA ILE A 55 3.72 6.93 -4.93
C ILE A 55 4.43 5.66 -4.45
N VAL A 56 5.57 5.34 -5.07
CA VAL A 56 6.37 4.17 -4.69
C VAL A 56 7.77 4.59 -4.25
N ALA A 57 8.16 4.15 -3.06
CA ALA A 57 9.49 4.30 -2.48
C ALA A 57 10.10 2.90 -2.27
N ASP A 58 10.68 2.35 -3.32
CA ASP A 58 11.45 1.10 -3.32
C ASP A 58 12.77 1.34 -4.07
N PRO A 59 13.91 0.80 -3.61
CA PRO A 59 15.18 0.92 -4.34
C PRO A 59 15.18 0.16 -5.68
N ARG A 60 14.18 -0.70 -5.94
CA ARG A 60 14.01 -1.45 -7.17
C ARG A 60 12.77 -0.97 -7.93
N GLU A 61 12.77 -1.21 -9.23
CA GLU A 61 11.60 -1.05 -10.08
C GLU A 61 10.70 -2.28 -9.92
N THR A 62 9.81 -2.25 -8.92
CA THR A 62 8.79 -3.30 -8.71
C THR A 62 7.58 -3.05 -9.62
N ALA A 63 6.69 -4.03 -9.77
CA ALA A 63 5.50 -3.88 -10.63
C ALA A 63 4.65 -2.63 -10.29
N LEU A 64 4.51 -2.29 -9.00
CA LEU A 64 3.80 -1.05 -8.63
C LEU A 64 4.63 0.20 -8.93
N ALA A 65 5.96 0.12 -8.90
CA ALA A 65 6.82 1.26 -9.26
C ALA A 65 6.71 1.59 -10.76
N GLU A 66 6.56 0.59 -11.63
CA GLU A 66 6.29 0.80 -13.07
C GLU A 66 4.92 1.44 -13.34
N GLU A 67 3.99 1.29 -12.40
CA GLU A 67 2.60 1.80 -12.49
C GLU A 67 2.42 3.18 -11.80
N ALA A 68 3.47 3.73 -11.18
CA ALA A 68 3.42 4.96 -10.38
C ALA A 68 3.63 6.26 -11.18
#